data_AF-A0A1B6G6A6-F1
#
_entry.id   AF-A0A1B6G6A6-F1
#
_cell.length_a   1.000
_cell.length_b   1.000
_cell.length_c   1.000
_cell.angle_alpha   90.00
_cell.angle_beta   90.00
_cell.angle_gamma   90.00
#
_symmetry.space_group_name_H-M   'P 1'
#
loop_
_entity.id
_entity.type
_entity.pdbx_description
1 polymer ?
#
loop_
_entity_poly.entity_id
_entity_poly.type
_entity_poly.pdbx_seq_one_letter_code
_entity_poly.pdbx_strand_id
1 'polypeptide(L)'
;NVMKIPIAMVPFIVQLLLQVSFASYATFVLIDERNVLTAEIAFVAAALFNVMKIPIAMVPFIVQLLLQFFVSVKRINNFLNAEELEVGSVSHDKTRKEPL
;
A
#
# COMPACT_ATOMS: atom_id res chain seq x y z
N ASN A 1 -2.25 -25.01 -15.19
CA ASN A 1 -3.28 -23.95 -15.30
C ASN A 1 -2.71 -22.65 -14.74
N VAL A 2 -1.70 -22.11 -15.42
CA VAL A 2 -0.88 -20.99 -14.93
C VAL A 2 -1.54 -19.70 -15.38
N MET A 3 -2.04 -18.94 -14.39
CA MET A 3 -2.27 -17.50 -14.39
C MET A 3 -2.14 -16.78 -15.74
N LYS A 4 -3.19 -16.83 -16.57
CA LYS A 4 -3.34 -15.93 -17.71
C LYS A 4 -3.66 -14.54 -17.15
N ILE A 5 -2.64 -13.72 -16.90
CA ILE A 5 -2.85 -12.29 -16.66
C ILE A 5 -3.66 -11.78 -17.87
N PRO A 6 -4.86 -11.19 -17.66
CA PRO A 6 -5.71 -10.80 -18.76
C PRO A 6 -4.98 -9.77 -19.63
N ILE A 7 -4.83 -10.06 -20.92
CA ILE A 7 -4.13 -9.23 -21.91
C ILE A 7 -4.62 -7.78 -21.90
N ALA A 8 -5.87 -7.55 -21.48
CA ALA A 8 -6.48 -6.23 -21.29
C ALA A 8 -5.80 -5.35 -20.21
N MET A 9 -5.00 -5.91 -19.30
CA MET A 9 -4.33 -5.16 -18.22
C MET A 9 -2.92 -4.68 -18.61
N VAL A 10 -2.30 -5.32 -19.60
CA VAL A 10 -1.00 -4.92 -20.18
C VAL A 10 -1.01 -3.47 -20.70
N PRO A 11 -2.02 -3.00 -21.47
CA PRO A 11 -2.06 -1.60 -21.91
C PRO A 11 -2.18 -0.61 -20.76
N PHE A 12 -2.83 -0.97 -19.64
CA PHE A 12 -2.96 -0.07 -18.49
C PHE A 12 -1.61 0.22 -17.83
N ILE A 13 -0.75 -0.80 -17.71
CA ILE A 13 0.59 -0.64 -17.15
C ILE A 13 1.48 0.14 -18.12
N VAL A 14 1.45 -0.17 -19.42
CA VAL A 14 2.31 0.50 -20.42
C VAL A 14 1.93 1.97 -20.61
N GLN A 15 0.64 2.32 -20.62
CA GLN A 15 0.14 3.68 -20.83
C GLN A 15 0.61 4.65 -19.73
N LEU A 16 0.60 4.22 -18.47
CA LEU A 16 0.97 5.04 -17.31
C LEU A 16 2.43 5.54 -17.36
N LEU A 17 3.31 4.76 -17.98
CA LEU A 17 4.77 5.01 -17.99
C LEU A 17 5.15 5.99 -19.08
N LEU A 18 4.47 5.86 -20.22
CA LEU A 18 4.65 6.76 -21.35
C LEU A 18 4.15 8.16 -21.00
N GLN A 19 3.03 8.28 -20.28
CA GLN A 19 2.49 9.59 -19.90
C GLN A 19 3.41 10.37 -18.94
N VAL A 20 3.93 9.72 -17.90
CA VAL A 20 4.82 10.39 -16.91
C VAL A 20 6.17 10.75 -17.53
N SER A 21 6.75 9.85 -18.33
CA SER A 21 8.03 10.12 -18.99
C SER A 21 7.88 11.26 -20.01
N PHE A 22 6.80 11.23 -20.81
CA PHE A 22 6.51 12.28 -21.80
C PHE A 22 6.33 13.65 -21.14
N ALA A 23 5.52 13.75 -20.09
CA ALA A 23 5.32 15.01 -19.37
C ALA A 23 6.63 15.56 -18.77
N SER A 24 7.47 14.67 -18.23
CA SER A 24 8.76 15.04 -17.64
C SER A 24 9.75 15.54 -18.70
N TYR A 25 9.85 14.84 -19.83
CA TYR A 25 10.72 15.25 -20.94
C TYR A 25 10.26 16.55 -21.61
N ALA A 26 8.95 16.71 -21.81
CA ALA A 26 8.38 17.95 -22.32
C ALA A 26 8.72 19.13 -21.40
N THR A 27 8.53 18.96 -20.10
CA THR A 27 8.85 19.99 -19.11
C THR A 27 10.35 20.30 -19.07
N PHE A 28 11.21 19.28 -19.16
CA PHE A 28 12.67 19.44 -19.18
C PHE A 28 13.15 20.33 -20.34
N VAL A 29 12.59 20.13 -21.53
CA VAL A 29 12.93 20.92 -22.74
C VAL A 29 12.30 22.32 -22.70
N LEU A 30 11.09 22.46 -22.13
CA LEU A 30 10.37 23.74 -22.10
C LEU A 30 10.90 24.74 -21.07
N ILE A 31 11.62 24.29 -20.03
CA ILE A 31 12.12 25.17 -18.95
C ILE A 31 13.29 26.05 -19.40
N ASP A 32 14.22 25.53 -20.20
CA ASP A 32 15.39 26.26 -20.67
C ASP A 32 15.80 25.72 -22.05
N GLU A 33 16.01 26.62 -23.02
CA GLU A 33 16.43 26.28 -24.39
C GLU A 33 17.82 25.59 -24.42
N ARG A 34 18.62 25.73 -23.35
CA ARG A 34 19.90 25.05 -23.19
C ARG A 34 19.77 23.58 -22.77
N ASN A 35 18.59 23.15 -22.33
CA ASN A 35 18.36 21.77 -21.92
C ASN A 35 18.17 20.87 -23.16
N VAL A 36 19.28 20.29 -23.63
CA VAL A 36 19.26 19.33 -24.73
C VAL A 36 18.93 17.94 -24.19
N LEU A 37 17.78 17.39 -24.59
CA LEU A 37 17.41 16.01 -24.29
C LEU A 37 18.25 15.04 -25.13
N THR A 38 19.37 14.58 -24.58
CA THR A 38 20.20 13.55 -25.23
C THR A 38 19.61 12.15 -25.01
N ALA A 39 19.98 11.21 -25.89
CA ALA A 39 19.54 9.82 -25.78
C ALA A 39 19.98 9.17 -24.45
N GLU A 40 21.14 9.56 -23.92
CA GLU A 40 21.64 9.11 -22.62
C GLU A 40 20.72 9.56 -21.49
N ILE A 41 20.38 10.85 -21.43
CA ILE A 41 19.49 11.40 -20.40
C ILE A 41 18.10 10.73 -20.48
N ALA A 42 17.56 10.58 -21.69
CA ALA A 42 16.26 9.95 -21.90
C ALA A 42 16.24 8.46 -21.48
N PHE A 43 17.31 7.72 -21.76
CA PHE A 43 17.38 6.31 -21.39
C PHE A 43 17.59 6.10 -19.89
N VAL A 44 18.48 6.89 -19.27
CA VAL A 44 18.73 6.83 -17.81
C VAL A 44 17.48 7.24 -17.04
N ALA A 45 16.81 8.32 -17.44
CA ALA A 45 15.56 8.75 -16.82
C ALA A 45 14.44 7.71 -16.98
N ALA A 46 14.30 7.09 -18.15
CA ALA A 46 13.33 6.02 -18.38
C ALA A 46 13.57 4.81 -17.46
N ALA A 47 14.83 4.43 -17.23
CA ALA A 47 15.20 3.37 -16.30
C ALA A 47 14.84 3.75 -14.84
N LEU A 48 15.11 4.98 -14.42
CA LEU A 48 14.75 5.48 -13.08
C LEU A 48 13.23 5.50 -12.87
N PHE A 49 12.46 6.02 -13.84
CA PHE A 49 11.01 5.94 -13.80
C PHE A 49 10.53 4.50 -13.72
N ASN A 50 11.23 3.55 -14.36
CA ASN A 50 10.88 2.13 -14.28
C ASN A 50 11.02 1.55 -12.87
N VAL A 51 12.11 1.87 -12.17
CA VAL A 51 12.34 1.39 -10.80
C VAL A 51 11.38 2.06 -9.81
N MET A 52 11.04 3.34 -10.00
CA MET A 52 10.16 4.08 -9.08
C MET A 52 8.68 3.66 -9.13
N LYS A 53 8.23 2.90 -10.15
CA LYS A 53 6.83 2.46 -10.26
C LYS A 53 6.38 1.61 -9.09
N ILE A 54 7.23 0.67 -8.69
CA ILE A 54 6.94 -0.27 -7.62
C ILE A 54 6.67 0.47 -6.30
N PRO A 55 7.59 1.33 -5.81
CA PRO A 55 7.34 2.07 -4.57
C PRO A 55 6.13 3.01 -4.70
N ILE A 56 5.93 3.71 -5.82
CA ILE A 56 4.79 4.61 -6.01
C ILE A 56 3.45 3.85 -5.96
N ALA A 57 3.37 2.70 -6.61
CA ALA A 57 2.17 1.85 -6.59
C ALA A 57 1.91 1.24 -5.21
N MET A 58 2.95 1.07 -4.38
CA MET A 58 2.83 0.55 -3.02
C MET A 58 2.38 1.61 -2.00
N VAL A 59 2.56 2.91 -2.27
CA VAL A 59 2.19 3.97 -1.31
C VAL A 59 0.74 3.86 -0.82
N PRO A 60 -0.29 3.74 -1.68
CA PRO A 60 -1.67 3.64 -1.23
C PRO A 60 -1.93 2.39 -0.39
N PHE A 61 -1.27 1.29 -0.74
CA PHE A 61 -1.36 0.04 -0.01
C PHE A 61 -0.73 0.16 1.38
N ILE A 62 0.44 0.79 1.49
CA ILE A 62 1.09 1.05 2.78
C ILE A 62 0.20 1.92 3.67
N VAL A 63 -0.46 2.94 3.13
CA VAL A 63 -1.41 3.77 3.89
C VAL A 63 -2.55 2.92 4.47
N GLN A 64 -3.12 2.00 3.69
CA GLN A 64 -4.15 1.09 4.18
C GLN A 64 -3.63 0.17 5.30
N LEU A 65 -2.43 -0.39 5.12
CA LEU A 65 -1.79 -1.21 6.14
C LEU A 65 -1.56 -0.44 7.44
N LEU A 66 -1.14 0.83 7.36
CA LEU A 66 -0.96 1.69 8.52
C LEU A 66 -2.29 1.96 9.25
N LEU A 67 -3.37 2.25 8.51
CA LEU A 67 -4.69 2.42 9.10
C LEU A 67 -5.16 1.16 9.84
N GLN A 68 -4.98 -0.01 9.23
CA GLN A 68 -5.33 -1.29 9.86
C GLN A 68 -4.47 -1.55 11.09
N PHE A 69 -3.18 -1.25 11.03
CA PHE A 69 -2.25 -1.35 12.14
C PHE A 69 -2.72 -0.48 13.32
N PHE A 70 -3.06 0.80 13.09
CA PHE A 70 -3.52 1.69 14.16
C PHE A 70 -4.79 1.17 14.86
N VAL A 71 -5.78 0.69 14.11
CA VAL A 71 -7.00 0.12 14.70
C VAL A 71 -6.69 -1.17 15.48
N SER A 72 -5.78 -2.00 14.96
CA SER A 72 -5.37 -3.23 15.63
C SER A 72 -4.69 -2.95 16.96
N VAL A 73 -3.75 -2.00 16.97
CA VAL A 73 -3.06 -1.55 18.18
C VAL A 73 -4.06 -0.98 19.18
N LYS A 74 -5.04 -0.17 18.72
CA LYS A 74 -6.10 0.36 19.59
C LYS A 74 -6.92 -0.74 20.26
N ARG A 75 -7.29 -1.81 19.54
CA ARG A 75 -8.02 -2.94 20.13
C ARG A 75 -7.20 -3.69 21.18
N ILE A 76 -5.93 -3.95 20.89
CA ILE A 76 -5.01 -4.59 21.84
C ILE A 76 -4.89 -3.73 23.10
N ASN A 77 -4.68 -2.42 22.94
CA ASN A 77 -4.59 -1.50 24.06
C ASN A 77 -5.86 -1.47 24.91
N ASN A 78 -7.03 -1.46 24.28
CA ASN A 78 -8.31 -1.49 25.00
C ASN A 78 -8.53 -2.82 25.74
N PHE A 79 -8.09 -3.94 25.17
CA PHE A 79 -8.21 -5.25 25.80
C PHE A 79 -7.28 -5.37 27.03
N LEU A 80 -6.03 -4.92 26.92
CA LEU A 80 -5.06 -5.00 28.00
C LEU A 80 -5.33 -4.03 29.15
N ASN A 81 -6.02 -2.92 28.88
CA ASN A 81 -6.44 -1.96 29.90
C ASN A 81 -7.94 -2.09 30.25
N ALA A 82 -8.61 -3.18 29.84
CA ALA A 82 -9.98 -3.42 30.26
C ALA A 82 -10.01 -3.64 31.79
N GLU A 83 -11.06 -3.17 32.45
CA GLU A 83 -11.30 -3.50 33.85
C GLU A 83 -11.36 -5.02 34.02
N GLU A 84 -10.64 -5.55 35.02
CA GLU A 84 -10.73 -6.96 35.35
C GLU A 84 -12.16 -7.32 35.76
N LEU A 85 -12.59 -8.54 35.41
CA LEU A 85 -13.91 -9.07 35.77
C LEU A 85 -14.22 -8.77 37.24
N GLU A 86 -15.34 -8.09 37.51
CA GLU A 86 -15.81 -7.88 38.88
C GLU A 86 -15.85 -9.22 39.60
N VAL A 87 -15.14 -9.32 40.73
CA VAL A 87 -15.01 -10.55 41.53
C VAL A 87 -16.39 -11.08 41.98
N GLY A 88 -17.42 -10.22 42.00
CA GLY A 88 -18.81 -10.57 42.29
C GLY A 88 -19.59 -11.22 41.12
N SER A 89 -19.03 -11.28 39.91
CA SER A 89 -19.69 -11.82 38.71
C SER A 89 -19.71 -13.36 38.68
N VAL A 90 -18.96 -14.01 39.57
CA VAL A 90 -18.88 -15.47 39.65
C VAL A 90 -20.10 -15.99 40.42
N SER A 91 -21.17 -16.30 39.70
CA SER A 91 -22.31 -17.03 40.27
C SER A 91 -21.98 -18.51 40.39
N HIS A 92 -21.58 -18.95 41.59
CA HIS A 92 -21.52 -20.37 41.92
C HIS A 92 -22.93 -20.94 42.03
N ASP A 93 -23.48 -21.40 40.91
CA ASP A 93 -24.74 -22.14 40.88
C ASP A 93 -24.54 -23.51 41.55
N LYS A 94 -24.91 -23.60 42.84
CA LYS A 94 -24.84 -24.85 43.63
C LYS A 94 -25.95 -25.85 43.25
N THR A 95 -26.85 -25.50 42.33
CA THR A 95 -28.00 -26.32 41.93
C THR A 95 -27.73 -27.23 40.73
N ARG A 96 -26.59 -27.09 40.04
CA ARG A 96 -26.23 -27.95 38.90
C ARG A 96 -25.51 -29.23 39.36
N LYS A 97 -26.17 -30.38 39.18
CA LYS A 97 -25.71 -31.72 39.60
C LYS A 97 -24.71 -32.40 38.65
N GLU A 98 -24.26 -31.74 37.59
CA GLU A 98 -23.47 -32.40 36.55
C GLU A 98 -22.14 -31.67 36.31
N PRO A 99 -21.00 -32.32 36.58
CA PRO A 99 -19.70 -31.83 36.14
C PRO A 99 -19.53 -32.13 34.64
N LEU A 100 -19.08 -31.14 33.88
CA LEU A 100 -18.55 -31.33 32.53
C LEU A 100 -17.15 -31.95 32.60
#